data_AF-A0A1S9CD04-F1
#
_entry.id   AF-A0A1S9CD04-F1
#
_cell.length_a   1.000
_cell.length_b   1.000
_cell.length_c   1.000
_cell.angle_alpha   90.00
_cell.angle_beta   90.00
_cell.angle_gamma   90.00
#
_symmetry.space_group_name_H-M   'P 1'
#
loop_
_entity.id
_entity.type
_entity.pdbx_description
1 polymer ?
#
loop_
_entity_poly.entity_id
_entity_poly.type
_entity_poly.pdbx_seq_one_letter_code
_entity_poly.pdbx_strand_id
1 'polypeptide(L)'
;MSLNFAKQSNNAGDTIAFQKQNEFYQNMCDENIIFKPHQYKYANSVQLQTIYEEIALLWNTEPKYRENFKVENDVVTIPVLFAKISGVAETSMAKYWANIRKLCTEDTLIVKDMPFIKLERTLKFNVDNFYRNGIFYKEKIKIDKYYPFGLLRLDMQEHILNKMELLIEQKLIIPNFNNQSQRQSFFYSLPKIFIKSKEPPVIEHIIISTILNLNKEVLRYLQEFDFGKSNPKIIYINASQRQITLQDSIVLMFLSLVGFDILFFVPTGYATIENYFTLGILEHQMGKYVYDAKVPNIRYKQRLFKKGINIWD
;
A
#
# COMPACT_ATOMS: atom_id res chain seq x y z
N MET A 1 -0.29 33.18 -11.57
CA MET A 1 -1.12 33.04 -12.77
C MET A 1 -2.07 31.88 -12.54
N SER A 2 -3.31 32.20 -12.22
CA SER A 2 -4.41 31.26 -12.04
C SER A 2 -4.76 30.64 -13.40
N LEU A 3 -4.59 29.32 -13.52
CA LEU A 3 -5.19 28.56 -14.61
C LEU A 3 -6.69 28.46 -14.33
N ASN A 4 -7.44 29.43 -14.84
CA ASN A 4 -8.88 29.32 -15.04
C ASN A 4 -9.11 28.19 -16.03
N PHE A 5 -9.51 27.02 -15.55
CA PHE A 5 -10.21 26.06 -16.39
C PHE A 5 -11.54 26.72 -16.77
N ALA A 6 -11.60 27.23 -18.00
CA ALA A 6 -12.83 27.68 -18.61
C ALA A 6 -13.89 26.58 -18.43
N LYS A 7 -15.05 26.94 -17.86
CA LYS A 7 -16.29 26.19 -18.06
C LYS A 7 -16.43 26.01 -19.57
N GLN A 8 -16.10 24.83 -20.09
CA GLN A 8 -16.57 24.45 -21.41
C GLN A 8 -18.09 24.54 -21.36
N SER A 9 -18.65 25.42 -22.19
CA SER A 9 -20.09 25.45 -22.42
C SER A 9 -20.47 24.13 -23.08
N ASN A 10 -21.00 23.19 -22.29
CA ASN A 10 -21.57 21.96 -22.78
C ASN A 10 -22.87 22.27 -23.54
N ASN A 11 -22.75 22.61 -24.82
CA ASN A 11 -23.84 22.52 -25.80
C ASN A 11 -23.75 21.19 -26.57
N ALA A 12 -23.39 20.10 -25.89
CA ALA A 12 -23.56 18.75 -26.41
C ALA A 12 -24.84 18.21 -25.80
N GLY A 13 -25.87 17.97 -26.63
CA GLY A 13 -27.09 17.34 -26.17
C GLY A 13 -26.80 15.92 -25.70
N ASP A 14 -27.16 15.62 -24.45
CA ASP A 14 -27.00 14.27 -23.91
C ASP A 14 -27.73 13.26 -24.80
N THR A 15 -27.03 12.19 -25.16
CA THR A 15 -27.67 11.10 -25.90
C THR A 15 -28.61 10.33 -24.98
N ILE A 16 -29.67 9.73 -25.53
CA ILE A 16 -30.60 8.86 -24.77
C ILE A 16 -29.83 7.74 -24.06
N ALA A 17 -28.78 7.20 -24.71
CA ALA A 17 -27.92 6.19 -24.10
C ALA A 17 -27.16 6.71 -22.87
N PHE A 18 -26.63 7.93 -22.93
CA PHE A 18 -25.94 8.56 -21.80
C PHE A 18 -26.89 8.84 -20.63
N GLN A 19 -28.10 9.34 -20.90
CA GLN A 19 -29.13 9.56 -19.87
C GLN A 19 -29.53 8.24 -19.20
N LYS A 20 -29.84 7.20 -19.99
CA LYS A 20 -30.18 5.87 -19.47
C LYS A 20 -29.04 5.24 -18.67
N GLN A 21 -27.79 5.42 -19.10
CA GLN A 21 -26.62 4.96 -18.35
C GLN A 21 -26.50 5.68 -17.01
N ASN A 22 -26.69 7.00 -16.97
CA ASN A 22 -26.65 7.77 -15.73
C ASN A 22 -27.77 7.40 -14.77
N GLU A 23 -29.01 7.27 -15.26
CA GLU A 23 -30.16 6.84 -14.49
C GLU A 23 -29.94 5.43 -13.90
N PHE A 24 -29.43 4.49 -14.70
CA PHE A 24 -29.06 3.15 -14.23
C PHE A 24 -28.08 3.20 -13.06
N TYR A 25 -26.99 3.96 -13.17
CA TYR A 25 -26.01 4.05 -12.10
C TYR A 25 -26.50 4.84 -10.89
N GLN A 26 -27.36 5.85 -11.05
CA GLN A 26 -27.97 6.54 -9.90
C GLN A 26 -28.79 5.55 -9.09
N ASN A 27 -29.71 4.82 -9.73
CA ASN A 27 -30.55 3.84 -9.05
C ASN A 27 -29.72 2.73 -8.38
N MET A 28 -28.68 2.22 -9.05
CA MET A 28 -27.86 1.12 -8.51
C MET A 28 -26.87 1.56 -7.42
N CYS A 29 -26.36 2.80 -7.48
CA CYS A 29 -25.49 3.36 -6.45
C CYS A 29 -26.26 3.60 -5.15
N ASP A 30 -27.50 4.09 -5.24
CA ASP A 30 -28.37 4.33 -4.08
C ASP A 30 -28.66 3.02 -3.32
N GLU A 31 -28.72 1.90 -4.04
CA GLU A 31 -28.88 0.56 -3.47
C GLU A 31 -27.53 -0.10 -3.07
N ASN A 32 -26.38 0.59 -3.23
CA ASN A 32 -25.02 0.07 -3.03
C ASN A 32 -24.69 -1.20 -3.85
N ILE A 33 -25.36 -1.41 -4.97
CA ILE A 33 -25.23 -2.63 -5.78
C ILE A 33 -24.08 -2.50 -6.79
N ILE A 34 -24.08 -1.41 -7.57
CA ILE A 34 -23.12 -1.18 -8.66
C ILE A 34 -22.63 0.26 -8.64
N PHE A 35 -21.30 0.41 -8.62
CA PHE A 35 -20.64 1.71 -8.72
C PHE A 35 -20.12 1.97 -10.13
N LYS A 36 -20.11 3.24 -10.55
CA LYS A 36 -19.42 3.62 -11.79
C LYS A 36 -17.93 3.35 -11.65
N PRO A 37 -17.25 2.89 -12.72
CA PRO A 37 -15.79 2.75 -12.68
C PRO A 37 -15.11 4.06 -12.29
N HIS A 38 -14.25 4.02 -11.28
CA HIS A 38 -13.50 5.19 -10.78
C HIS A 38 -14.40 6.38 -10.41
N GLN A 39 -15.60 6.10 -9.90
CA GLN A 39 -16.54 7.12 -9.44
C GLN A 39 -15.96 7.98 -8.32
N TYR A 40 -15.20 7.36 -7.42
CA TYR A 40 -14.73 7.98 -6.19
C TYR A 40 -13.28 8.45 -6.32
N LYS A 41 -13.01 9.63 -5.77
CA LYS A 41 -11.72 10.31 -5.89
C LYS A 41 -10.76 9.95 -4.77
N TYR A 42 -11.30 9.69 -3.59
CA TYR A 42 -10.50 9.47 -2.39
C TYR A 42 -11.03 8.27 -1.59
N ALA A 43 -10.13 7.69 -0.80
CA ALA A 43 -10.46 6.68 0.19
C ALA A 43 -9.98 7.05 1.58
N ASN A 44 -10.69 6.61 2.61
CA ASN A 44 -10.26 6.58 3.99
C ASN A 44 -10.20 5.12 4.44
N SER A 45 -8.99 4.57 4.53
CA SER A 45 -8.79 3.20 4.98
C SER A 45 -9.05 3.06 6.47
N VAL A 46 -9.80 2.03 6.85
CA VAL A 46 -10.04 1.65 8.25
C VAL A 46 -9.57 0.21 8.43
N GLN A 47 -8.60 0.00 9.32
CA GLN A 47 -8.10 -1.34 9.58
C GLN A 47 -9.16 -2.19 10.28
N LEU A 48 -9.42 -3.38 9.72
CA LEU A 48 -10.31 -4.35 10.32
C LEU A 48 -9.67 -5.00 11.55
N GLN A 49 -10.45 -5.09 12.62
CA GLN A 49 -10.18 -5.94 13.78
C GLN A 49 -10.99 -7.22 13.56
N THR A 50 -10.31 -8.34 13.35
CA THR A 50 -10.93 -9.61 12.93
C THR A 50 -10.22 -10.78 13.60
N ILE A 51 -10.73 -12.00 13.43
CA ILE A 51 -10.08 -13.24 13.87
C ILE A 51 -9.46 -13.98 12.68
N TYR A 52 -8.56 -14.93 12.94
CA TYR A 52 -7.84 -15.66 11.89
C TYR A 52 -8.77 -16.40 10.93
N GLU A 53 -9.85 -16.99 11.45
CA GLU A 53 -10.84 -17.76 10.70
C GLU A 53 -11.57 -16.91 9.64
N GLU A 54 -11.70 -15.61 9.87
CA GLU A 54 -12.37 -14.68 8.96
C GLU A 54 -11.46 -14.13 7.87
N ILE A 55 -10.13 -14.21 8.02
CA ILE A 55 -9.17 -13.59 7.09
C ILE A 55 -9.41 -14.04 5.66
N ALA A 56 -9.54 -15.35 5.43
CA ALA A 56 -9.73 -15.89 4.09
C ALA A 56 -11.08 -15.49 3.47
N LEU A 57 -12.11 -15.31 4.30
CA LEU A 57 -13.41 -14.82 3.86
C LEU A 57 -13.28 -13.34 3.47
N LEU A 58 -12.85 -12.49 4.40
CA LEU A 58 -12.73 -11.04 4.19
C LEU A 58 -11.80 -10.70 3.01
N TRP A 59 -10.70 -11.43 2.85
CA TRP A 59 -9.76 -11.26 1.75
C TRP A 59 -10.41 -11.46 0.38
N ASN A 60 -11.35 -12.40 0.26
CA ASN A 60 -12.06 -12.70 -0.98
C ASN A 60 -13.36 -11.92 -1.15
N THR A 61 -13.86 -11.30 -0.08
CA THR A 61 -15.04 -10.44 -0.10
C THR A 61 -14.70 -9.05 -0.63
N GLU A 62 -15.49 -8.54 -1.58
CA GLU A 62 -15.40 -7.15 -2.04
C GLU A 62 -15.61 -6.18 -0.85
N PRO A 63 -14.82 -5.09 -0.74
CA PRO A 63 -14.92 -4.13 0.35
C PRO A 63 -16.33 -3.62 0.63
N LYS A 64 -17.18 -3.45 -0.38
CA LYS A 64 -18.57 -2.96 -0.21
C LYS A 64 -19.46 -3.85 0.66
N TYR A 65 -19.09 -5.13 0.82
CA TYR A 65 -19.78 -6.07 1.69
C TYR A 65 -19.09 -6.25 3.05
N ARG A 66 -17.97 -5.58 3.29
CA ARG A 66 -17.25 -5.63 4.57
C ARG A 66 -17.85 -4.61 5.53
N GLU A 67 -17.80 -4.92 6.82
CA GLU A 67 -18.21 -4.00 7.88
C GLU A 67 -17.41 -2.69 7.79
N ASN A 68 -18.09 -1.58 8.08
CA ASN A 68 -17.55 -0.20 8.03
C ASN A 68 -17.29 0.36 6.63
N PHE A 69 -17.65 -0.36 5.56
CA PHE A 69 -17.67 0.25 4.23
C PHE A 69 -18.77 1.32 4.15
N LYS A 70 -18.39 2.53 3.74
CA LYS A 70 -19.33 3.65 3.59
C LYS A 70 -18.89 4.54 2.45
N VAL A 71 -19.87 5.16 1.78
CA VAL A 71 -19.64 6.17 0.76
C VAL A 71 -20.25 7.47 1.23
N GLU A 72 -19.43 8.52 1.28
CA GLU A 72 -19.86 9.88 1.60
C GLU A 72 -19.28 10.84 0.56
N ASN A 73 -20.14 11.39 -0.29
CA ASN A 73 -19.75 12.23 -1.43
C ASN A 73 -18.73 11.53 -2.35
N ASP A 74 -17.55 12.13 -2.54
CA ASP A 74 -16.45 11.61 -3.37
C ASP A 74 -15.46 10.73 -2.58
N VAL A 75 -15.77 10.41 -1.32
CA VAL A 75 -14.88 9.69 -0.40
C VAL A 75 -15.49 8.35 0.00
N VAL A 76 -14.70 7.28 -0.14
CA VAL A 76 -15.07 5.94 0.33
C VAL A 76 -14.32 5.60 1.60
N THR A 77 -15.03 5.22 2.66
CA THR A 77 -14.41 4.55 3.80
C THR A 77 -14.22 3.08 3.44
N ILE A 78 -12.97 2.63 3.32
CA ILE A 78 -12.63 1.29 2.85
C ILE A 78 -12.08 0.46 4.01
N PRO A 79 -12.71 -0.67 4.34
CA PRO A 79 -12.16 -1.61 5.32
C PRO A 79 -10.96 -2.37 4.73
N VAL A 80 -9.83 -2.32 5.41
CA VAL A 80 -8.57 -2.93 4.96
C VAL A 80 -8.07 -3.98 5.95
N LEU A 81 -7.55 -5.09 5.43
CA LEU A 81 -6.81 -6.05 6.23
C LEU A 81 -5.35 -5.60 6.36
N PHE A 82 -4.83 -5.52 7.58
CA PHE A 82 -3.41 -5.29 7.85
C PHE A 82 -3.01 -6.15 9.05
N ALA A 83 -2.68 -7.41 8.77
CA ALA A 83 -2.56 -8.43 9.82
C ALA A 83 -1.35 -9.34 9.60
N LYS A 84 -0.74 -9.78 10.72
CA LYS A 84 0.33 -10.76 10.76
C LYS A 84 -0.19 -12.10 11.24
N ILE A 85 0.11 -13.15 10.49
CA ILE A 85 -0.12 -14.54 10.87
C ILE A 85 1.23 -15.13 11.28
N SER A 86 1.36 -15.44 12.55
CA SER A 86 2.55 -16.00 13.18
C SER A 86 2.39 -17.49 13.42
N GLY A 87 3.26 -18.29 12.83
CA GLY A 87 3.18 -19.75 12.88
C GLY A 87 2.39 -20.38 11.74
N VAL A 88 2.19 -21.69 11.86
CA VAL A 88 1.56 -22.55 10.86
C VAL A 88 0.42 -23.32 11.52
N ALA A 89 -0.82 -22.94 11.21
CA ALA A 89 -2.04 -23.58 11.70
C ALA A 89 -2.20 -25.02 11.16
N GLU A 90 -1.64 -25.28 9.98
CA GLU A 90 -1.85 -26.52 9.26
C GLU A 90 -0.99 -27.68 9.77
N THR A 91 -1.50 -28.89 9.58
CA THR A 91 -0.80 -30.13 9.93
C THR A 91 0.47 -30.35 9.11
N SER A 92 0.60 -29.73 7.93
CA SER A 92 1.78 -29.83 7.06
C SER A 92 2.11 -28.52 6.34
N MET A 93 3.39 -28.32 6.06
CA MET A 93 3.87 -27.16 5.27
C MET A 93 3.29 -27.14 3.85
N ALA A 94 3.04 -28.31 3.25
CA ALA A 94 2.40 -28.39 1.94
C ALA A 94 0.99 -27.77 1.97
N LYS A 95 0.23 -28.03 3.04
CA LYS A 95 -1.12 -27.46 3.21
C LYS A 95 -1.05 -25.95 3.53
N TYR A 96 -0.10 -25.52 4.34
CA TYR A 96 0.15 -24.09 4.62
C TYR A 96 0.39 -23.29 3.32
N TRP A 97 1.33 -23.74 2.49
CA TRP A 97 1.61 -23.07 1.21
C TRP A 97 0.44 -23.17 0.23
N ALA A 98 -0.30 -24.28 0.23
CA ALA A 98 -1.50 -24.43 -0.57
C ALA A 98 -2.59 -23.42 -0.17
N ASN A 99 -2.74 -23.15 1.13
CA ASN A 99 -3.69 -22.17 1.64
C ASN A 99 -3.28 -20.73 1.30
N ILE A 100 -2.00 -20.37 1.47
CA ILE A 100 -1.48 -19.07 1.00
C ILE A 100 -1.71 -18.91 -0.51
N ARG A 101 -1.48 -19.96 -1.29
CA ARG A 101 -1.72 -19.94 -2.74
C ARG A 101 -3.19 -19.69 -3.09
N LYS A 102 -4.16 -20.17 -2.30
CA LYS A 102 -5.60 -19.90 -2.52
C LYS A 102 -5.95 -18.43 -2.31
N LEU A 103 -5.19 -17.69 -1.49
CA LEU A 103 -5.35 -16.25 -1.31
C LEU A 103 -4.76 -15.45 -2.49
N CYS A 104 -3.95 -16.07 -3.34
CA CYS A 104 -3.33 -15.39 -4.47
C CYS A 104 -4.35 -15.24 -5.61
N THR A 105 -4.84 -14.01 -5.81
CA THR A 105 -5.73 -13.63 -6.91
C THR A 105 -4.94 -12.94 -8.02
N GLU A 106 -5.60 -12.60 -9.13
CA GLU A 106 -4.92 -11.96 -10.27
C GLU A 106 -4.30 -10.59 -9.91
N ASP A 107 -4.83 -9.92 -8.88
CA ASP A 107 -4.40 -8.60 -8.39
C ASP A 107 -3.62 -8.67 -7.07
N THR A 108 -3.09 -9.86 -6.73
CA THR A 108 -2.23 -10.04 -5.56
C THR A 108 -0.78 -9.83 -5.93
N LEU A 109 -0.05 -9.07 -5.13
CA LEU A 109 1.40 -8.96 -5.16
C LEU A 109 2.00 -9.85 -4.06
N ILE A 110 2.86 -10.80 -4.44
CA ILE A 110 3.57 -11.64 -3.48
C ILE A 110 4.98 -11.11 -3.27
N VAL A 111 5.31 -10.85 -2.03
CA VAL A 111 6.64 -10.47 -1.57
C VAL A 111 7.22 -11.64 -0.78
N LYS A 112 8.34 -12.17 -1.27
CA LYS A 112 9.08 -13.27 -0.63
C LYS A 112 10.57 -12.98 -0.46
N ASP A 113 11.08 -12.01 -1.22
CA ASP A 113 12.47 -11.61 -1.23
C ASP A 113 12.58 -10.27 -0.50
N MET A 114 13.41 -10.22 0.54
CA MET A 114 13.67 -9.00 1.31
C MET A 114 15.02 -8.38 0.89
N PRO A 115 15.13 -7.04 0.79
CA PRO A 115 14.04 -6.09 0.94
C PRO A 115 13.12 -6.12 -0.29
N PHE A 116 11.83 -5.85 -0.08
CA PHE A 116 10.86 -5.72 -1.15
C PHE A 116 11.16 -4.49 -2.02
N ILE A 117 11.46 -3.37 -1.35
CA ILE A 117 11.84 -2.12 -1.99
C ILE A 117 13.35 -2.07 -2.14
N LYS A 118 13.82 -2.23 -3.37
CA LYS A 118 15.24 -2.05 -3.73
C LYS A 118 15.47 -0.67 -4.31
N LEU A 119 16.23 0.16 -3.58
CA LEU A 119 16.52 1.55 -3.96
C LEU A 119 17.75 1.70 -4.89
N GLU A 120 18.10 0.68 -5.67
CA GLU A 120 19.38 0.59 -6.41
C GLU A 120 19.50 1.57 -7.60
N ARG A 121 18.38 2.00 -8.21
CA ARG A 121 18.34 3.02 -9.28
C ARG A 121 17.36 4.14 -8.92
N THR A 122 17.65 4.89 -7.86
CA THR A 122 16.71 5.87 -7.28
C THR A 122 17.01 7.30 -7.66
N LEU A 123 15.95 8.08 -7.82
CA LEU A 123 16.02 9.51 -8.09
C LEU A 123 16.27 10.24 -6.77
N LYS A 124 17.28 11.12 -6.77
CA LYS A 124 17.59 11.97 -5.63
C LYS A 124 16.67 13.19 -5.62
N PHE A 125 15.78 13.23 -4.64
CA PHE A 125 14.81 14.31 -4.46
C PHE A 125 15.32 15.40 -3.52
N ASN A 126 14.88 16.64 -3.74
CA ASN A 126 15.15 17.72 -2.80
C ASN A 126 14.12 17.75 -1.66
N VAL A 127 14.15 16.72 -0.82
CA VAL A 127 13.22 16.51 0.31
C VAL A 127 13.14 17.66 1.31
N ASP A 128 14.18 18.48 1.45
CA ASP A 128 14.18 19.69 2.30
C ASP A 128 13.17 20.73 1.82
N ASN A 129 12.91 20.77 0.51
CA ASN A 129 11.88 21.63 -0.05
C ASN A 129 10.48 21.06 0.15
N PHE A 130 10.35 19.75 0.32
CA PHE A 130 9.08 19.04 0.39
C PHE A 130 8.54 18.98 1.81
N TYR A 131 9.41 18.94 2.81
CA TYR A 131 9.02 18.97 4.22
C TYR A 131 10.01 19.78 5.05
N ARG A 132 9.49 20.82 5.73
CA ARG A 132 10.29 21.71 6.57
C ARG A 132 9.44 22.27 7.70
N ASN A 133 10.00 22.29 8.91
CA ASN A 133 9.36 22.85 10.12
C ASN A 133 7.98 22.24 10.40
N GLY A 134 7.81 20.94 10.18
CA GLY A 134 6.53 20.25 10.38
C GLY A 134 5.49 20.45 9.28
N ILE A 135 5.82 21.17 8.20
CA ILE A 135 4.89 21.46 7.10
C ILE A 135 5.26 20.62 5.88
N PHE A 136 4.27 19.92 5.32
CA PHE A 136 4.36 19.16 4.08
C PHE A 136 3.89 19.99 2.88
N TYR A 137 4.74 20.14 1.86
CA TYR A 137 4.50 21.03 0.73
C TYR A 137 4.17 20.25 -0.55
N LYS A 138 2.92 19.78 -0.68
CA LYS A 138 2.42 19.03 -1.85
C LYS A 138 2.72 19.71 -3.18
N GLU A 139 2.47 21.01 -3.25
CA GLU A 139 2.67 21.79 -4.48
C GLU A 139 4.12 21.79 -4.95
N LYS A 140 5.09 21.80 -4.02
CA LYS A 140 6.51 21.73 -4.36
C LYS A 140 6.92 20.35 -4.89
N ILE A 141 6.26 19.29 -4.41
CA ILE A 141 6.48 17.93 -4.92
C ILE A 141 5.94 17.79 -6.34
N LYS A 142 4.74 18.32 -6.62
CA LYS A 142 4.09 18.24 -7.94
C LYS A 142 4.87 18.94 -9.05
N ILE A 143 5.54 20.05 -8.74
CA ILE A 143 6.35 20.80 -9.72
C ILE A 143 7.81 20.30 -9.82
N ASP A 144 8.20 19.31 -9.02
CA ASP A 144 9.55 18.74 -9.11
C ASP A 144 9.73 18.02 -10.44
N LYS A 145 10.87 18.22 -11.09
CA LYS A 145 11.18 17.63 -12.41
C LYS A 145 11.13 16.10 -12.41
N TYR A 146 11.25 15.46 -11.25
CA TYR A 146 11.23 14.01 -11.08
C TYR A 146 9.93 13.50 -10.47
N TYR A 147 8.86 14.30 -10.45
CA TYR A 147 7.57 13.90 -9.90
C TYR A 147 7.06 12.60 -10.56
N PRO A 148 7.03 11.47 -9.84
CA PRO A 148 6.83 10.15 -10.44
C PRO A 148 5.36 9.86 -10.78
N PHE A 149 4.43 10.60 -10.17
CA PHE A 149 3.00 10.33 -10.26
C PHE A 149 2.31 11.11 -11.37
N GLY A 150 3.03 11.96 -12.14
CA GLY A 150 2.44 12.87 -13.11
C GLY A 150 1.63 12.20 -14.24
N LEU A 151 1.80 10.89 -14.46
CA LEU A 151 1.03 10.10 -15.42
C LEU A 151 -0.21 9.40 -14.83
N LEU A 152 -0.37 9.44 -13.50
CA LEU A 152 -1.54 8.88 -12.84
C LEU A 152 -2.75 9.82 -13.01
N ARG A 153 -3.98 9.32 -12.78
CA ARG A 153 -5.16 10.18 -12.68
C ARG A 153 -4.94 11.27 -11.62
N LEU A 154 -5.42 12.49 -11.88
CA LEU A 154 -5.22 13.64 -11.00
C LEU A 154 -5.70 13.39 -9.57
N ASP A 155 -6.87 12.77 -9.41
CA ASP A 155 -7.42 12.43 -8.09
C ASP A 155 -6.55 11.41 -7.36
N MET A 156 -5.97 10.45 -8.08
CA MET A 156 -5.04 9.46 -7.50
C MET A 156 -3.71 10.10 -7.09
N GLN A 157 -3.20 11.06 -7.87
CA GLN A 157 -2.02 11.86 -7.49
C GLN A 157 -2.26 12.60 -6.16
N GLU A 158 -3.40 13.28 -6.05
CA GLU A 158 -3.77 14.00 -4.83
C GLU A 158 -3.99 13.04 -3.66
N HIS A 159 -4.67 11.91 -3.89
CA HIS A 159 -4.88 10.87 -2.90
C HIS A 159 -3.56 10.32 -2.35
N ILE A 160 -2.59 10.01 -3.22
CA ILE A 160 -1.24 9.56 -2.82
C ILE A 160 -0.56 10.60 -1.93
N LEU A 161 -0.60 11.87 -2.31
CA LEU A 161 0.02 12.94 -1.52
C LEU A 161 -0.70 13.16 -0.17
N ASN A 162 -2.03 13.04 -0.14
CA ASN A 162 -2.82 13.08 1.10
C ASN A 162 -2.44 11.92 2.04
N LYS A 163 -2.25 10.70 1.52
CA LYS A 163 -1.85 9.56 2.35
C LYS A 163 -0.39 9.61 2.79
N MET A 164 0.48 10.20 1.97
CA MET A 164 1.86 10.49 2.38
C MET A 164 1.91 11.50 3.53
N GLU A 165 1.13 12.57 3.46
CA GLU A 165 1.00 13.56 4.54
C GLU A 165 0.43 12.90 5.80
N LEU A 166 -0.66 12.15 5.69
CA LEU A 166 -1.28 11.44 6.80
C LEU A 166 -0.30 10.50 7.52
N LEU A 167 0.51 9.76 6.76
CA LEU A 167 1.53 8.87 7.30
C LEU A 167 2.57 9.61 8.17
N ILE A 168 2.95 10.81 7.73
CA ILE A 168 3.89 11.69 8.43
C ILE A 168 3.25 12.31 9.68
N GLU A 169 2.05 12.91 9.53
CA GLU A 169 1.35 13.61 10.60
C GLU A 169 0.99 12.69 11.76
N GLN A 170 0.51 11.48 11.46
CA GLN A 170 0.17 10.47 12.46
C GLN A 170 1.40 9.74 13.02
N LYS A 171 2.59 9.99 12.45
CA LYS A 171 3.85 9.35 12.84
C LYS A 171 3.71 7.82 12.95
N LEU A 172 3.08 7.18 11.95
CA LEU A 172 2.81 5.73 12.01
C LEU A 172 4.08 4.88 11.84
N ILE A 173 5.18 5.51 11.39
CA ILE A 173 6.48 4.88 11.20
C ILE A 173 7.52 5.62 12.02
N ILE A 174 8.03 4.97 13.06
CA ILE A 174 9.09 5.50 13.91
C ILE A 174 10.12 4.39 14.16
N PRO A 175 11.36 4.55 13.71
CA PRO A 175 12.46 3.71 14.16
C PRO A 175 12.65 3.81 15.67
N ASN A 176 12.47 2.68 16.37
CA ASN A 176 12.74 2.59 17.79
C ASN A 176 14.22 2.25 18.03
N PHE A 177 14.90 3.03 18.85
CA PHE A 177 16.29 2.81 19.23
C PHE A 177 16.42 2.77 20.75
N ASN A 178 17.03 1.71 21.25
CA ASN A 178 17.25 1.51 22.68
C ASN A 178 18.47 2.29 23.19
N ASN A 179 19.38 2.69 22.28
CA ASN A 179 20.57 3.49 22.63
C ASN A 179 21.14 4.26 21.43
N GLN A 180 22.08 5.17 21.71
CA GLN A 180 22.71 6.03 20.70
C GLN A 180 23.54 5.25 19.68
N SER A 181 24.21 4.16 20.08
CA SER A 181 25.01 3.32 19.18
C SER A 181 24.15 2.61 18.14
N GLN A 182 22.99 2.09 18.54
CA GLN A 182 22.01 1.47 17.65
C GLN A 182 21.45 2.49 16.67
N ARG A 183 21.12 3.70 17.15
CA ARG A 183 20.69 4.81 16.31
C ARG A 183 21.75 5.18 15.26
N GLN A 184 23.01 5.29 15.67
CA GLN A 184 24.11 5.56 14.74
C GLN A 184 24.27 4.44 13.71
N SER A 185 24.37 3.18 14.16
CA SER A 185 24.52 2.01 13.28
C SER A 185 23.38 1.91 12.26
N PHE A 186 22.14 2.18 12.69
CA PHE A 186 21.00 2.24 11.80
C PHE A 186 21.13 3.34 10.75
N PHE A 187 21.51 4.56 11.12
CA PHE A 187 21.68 5.63 10.14
C PHE A 187 22.81 5.37 9.16
N TYR A 188 23.90 4.73 9.59
CA TYR A 188 24.99 4.31 8.71
C TYR A 188 24.60 3.16 7.77
N SER A 189 23.58 2.35 8.12
CA SER A 189 23.08 1.27 7.27
C SER A 189 22.06 1.75 6.23
N LEU A 190 21.53 2.97 6.37
CA LEU A 190 20.61 3.54 5.40
C LEU A 190 21.30 3.77 4.03
N PRO A 191 20.56 3.60 2.93
CA PRO A 191 21.06 3.94 1.60
C PRO A 191 21.58 5.38 1.53
N LYS A 192 22.72 5.57 0.84
CA LYS A 192 23.42 6.87 0.73
C LYS A 192 22.56 8.02 0.23
N ILE A 193 21.49 7.74 -0.51
CA ILE A 193 20.53 8.75 -0.98
C ILE A 193 19.88 9.53 0.18
N PHE A 194 19.71 8.92 1.34
CA PHE A 194 19.13 9.56 2.53
C PHE A 194 20.16 10.36 3.34
N ILE A 195 21.46 10.16 3.09
CA ILE A 195 22.55 10.76 3.87
C ILE A 195 23.08 11.98 3.10
N LYS A 196 22.67 13.19 3.49
CA LYS A 196 23.12 14.45 2.87
C LYS A 196 24.30 15.11 3.60
N SER A 197 24.46 14.90 4.90
CA SER A 197 25.44 15.59 5.76
C SER A 197 25.94 14.65 6.87
N LYS A 198 26.69 15.18 7.84
CA LYS A 198 27.05 14.47 9.08
C LYS A 198 25.88 14.34 10.08
N GLU A 199 24.75 14.99 9.82
CA GLU A 199 23.57 14.93 10.68
C GLU A 199 22.69 13.73 10.34
N PRO A 200 22.00 13.14 11.34
CA PRO A 200 21.08 12.03 11.10
C PRO A 200 19.93 12.47 10.19
N PRO A 201 19.51 11.62 9.23
CA PRO A 201 18.39 11.95 8.34
C PRO A 201 17.08 12.09 9.12
N VAL A 202 16.26 13.02 8.65
CA VAL A 202 14.89 13.24 9.13
C VAL A 202 14.00 12.11 8.60
N ILE A 203 13.20 11.49 9.48
CA ILE A 203 12.39 10.31 9.11
C ILE A 203 11.37 10.66 8.03
N GLU A 204 10.76 11.83 8.11
CA GLU A 204 9.81 12.35 7.13
C GLU A 204 10.45 12.48 5.74
N HIS A 205 11.71 12.89 5.65
CA HIS A 205 12.44 12.93 4.38
C HIS A 205 12.65 11.52 3.81
N ILE A 206 12.90 10.52 4.67
CA ILE A 206 13.02 9.12 4.25
C ILE A 206 11.66 8.61 3.75
N ILE A 207 10.56 8.90 4.46
CA ILE A 207 9.20 8.55 4.05
C ILE A 207 8.90 9.11 2.65
N ILE A 208 9.08 10.41 2.47
CA ILE A 208 8.81 11.10 1.20
C ILE A 208 9.65 10.51 0.09
N SER A 209 10.97 10.40 0.29
CA SER A 209 11.87 9.87 -0.74
C SER A 209 11.60 8.38 -1.03
N THR A 210 11.14 7.60 -0.07
CA THR A 210 10.79 6.18 -0.29
C THR A 210 9.54 6.07 -1.16
N ILE A 211 8.48 6.83 -0.84
CA ILE A 211 7.22 6.78 -1.60
C ILE A 211 7.39 7.39 -3.00
N LEU A 212 8.19 8.45 -3.15
CA LEU A 212 8.51 9.00 -4.48
C LEU A 212 9.38 8.06 -5.35
N ASN A 213 10.00 7.05 -4.75
CA ASN A 213 10.76 6.02 -5.47
C ASN A 213 9.98 4.69 -5.60
N LEU A 214 8.65 4.69 -5.43
CA LEU A 214 7.84 3.51 -5.70
C LEU A 214 8.07 2.98 -7.13
N ASN A 215 8.16 1.65 -7.25
CA ASN A 215 8.39 1.03 -8.54
C ASN A 215 7.17 1.17 -9.47
N LYS A 216 7.39 1.02 -10.78
CA LYS A 216 6.33 1.15 -11.79
C LYS A 216 5.17 0.17 -11.60
N GLU A 217 5.41 -0.97 -10.96
CA GLU A 217 4.39 -1.98 -10.74
C GLU A 217 3.37 -1.51 -9.70
N VAL A 218 3.83 -0.97 -8.57
CA VAL A 218 2.97 -0.35 -7.57
C VAL A 218 2.22 0.83 -8.16
N LEU A 219 2.87 1.66 -9.00
CA LEU A 219 2.18 2.77 -9.69
C LEU A 219 1.04 2.29 -10.60
N ARG A 220 1.19 1.12 -11.25
CA ARG A 220 0.11 0.52 -12.06
C ARG A 220 -1.05 0.05 -11.21
N TYR A 221 -0.77 -0.60 -10.07
CA TYR A 221 -1.82 -0.95 -9.11
C TYR A 221 -2.56 0.30 -8.62
N LEU A 222 -1.85 1.38 -8.30
CA LEU A 222 -2.47 2.65 -7.91
C LEU A 222 -3.32 3.26 -9.04
N GLN A 223 -2.84 3.22 -10.29
CA GLN A 223 -3.61 3.70 -11.44
C GLN A 223 -4.89 2.90 -11.68
N GLU A 224 -4.85 1.58 -11.52
CA GLU A 224 -5.99 0.70 -11.74
C GLU A 224 -6.94 0.64 -10.54
N PHE A 225 -6.53 1.14 -9.38
CA PHE A 225 -7.33 1.02 -8.18
C PHE A 225 -8.63 1.82 -8.31
N ASP A 226 -9.73 1.08 -8.18
CA ASP A 226 -11.10 1.58 -8.12
C ASP A 226 -11.64 1.33 -6.70
N PHE A 227 -11.73 2.39 -5.92
CA PHE A 227 -12.07 2.38 -4.49
C PHE A 227 -13.42 1.71 -4.18
N GLY A 228 -14.36 1.71 -5.14
CA GLY A 228 -15.67 1.07 -4.99
C GLY A 228 -15.71 -0.42 -5.35
N LYS A 229 -14.60 -1.01 -5.83
CA LYS A 229 -14.57 -2.38 -6.35
C LYS A 229 -13.82 -3.33 -5.46
N SER A 230 -12.50 -3.42 -5.61
CA SER A 230 -11.70 -4.44 -4.95
C SER A 230 -10.38 -3.85 -4.51
N ASN A 231 -10.02 -4.07 -3.25
CA ASN A 231 -8.72 -3.69 -2.73
C ASN A 231 -7.62 -4.48 -3.45
N PRO A 232 -6.56 -3.81 -3.93
CA PRO A 232 -5.31 -4.46 -4.29
C PRO A 232 -4.74 -5.18 -3.07
N LYS A 233 -4.00 -6.26 -3.32
CA LYS A 233 -3.65 -7.20 -2.25
C LYS A 233 -2.16 -7.48 -2.20
N ILE A 234 -1.58 -7.52 -1.01
CA ILE A 234 -0.17 -7.86 -0.79
C ILE A 234 -0.06 -9.01 0.19
N ILE A 235 0.65 -10.05 -0.22
CA ILE A 235 1.04 -11.15 0.66
C ILE A 235 2.55 -11.02 0.89
N TYR A 236 2.94 -10.72 2.13
CA TYR A 236 4.32 -10.61 2.54
C TYR A 236 4.75 -11.85 3.33
N ILE A 237 5.68 -12.64 2.79
CA ILE A 237 6.13 -13.89 3.39
C ILE A 237 7.53 -13.70 3.98
N ASN A 238 7.66 -13.88 5.29
CA ASN A 238 8.94 -13.89 5.97
C ASN A 238 9.16 -15.21 6.72
N ALA A 239 9.81 -16.16 6.07
CA ALA A 239 10.19 -17.45 6.65
C ALA A 239 11.58 -17.44 7.32
N SER A 240 12.18 -16.27 7.52
CA SER A 240 13.56 -16.12 8.00
C SER A 240 13.62 -15.32 9.30
N GLN A 241 14.82 -15.15 9.85
CA GLN A 241 15.09 -14.25 10.99
C GLN A 241 15.32 -12.79 10.58
N ARG A 242 15.26 -12.50 9.28
CA ARG A 242 15.54 -11.17 8.77
C ARG A 242 14.42 -10.21 9.17
N GLN A 243 14.81 -9.11 9.79
CA GLN A 243 13.94 -8.01 10.14
C GLN A 243 13.46 -7.30 8.88
N ILE A 244 12.18 -6.88 8.87
CA ILE A 244 11.64 -5.97 7.86
C ILE A 244 12.51 -4.72 7.80
N THR A 245 12.64 -4.13 6.61
CA THR A 245 13.39 -2.88 6.46
C THR A 245 12.48 -1.67 6.71
N LEU A 246 13.07 -0.53 7.09
CA LEU A 246 12.31 0.72 7.25
C LEU A 246 11.54 1.05 5.96
N GLN A 247 12.17 0.88 4.80
CA GLN A 247 11.56 1.19 3.50
C GLN A 247 10.35 0.30 3.21
N ASP A 248 10.46 -1.00 3.49
CA ASP A 248 9.34 -1.93 3.32
C ASP A 248 8.20 -1.54 4.27
N SER A 249 8.48 -1.22 5.54
CA SER A 249 7.47 -0.76 6.49
C SER A 249 6.79 0.55 6.04
N ILE A 250 7.54 1.52 5.53
CA ILE A 250 6.99 2.77 4.97
C ILE A 250 6.01 2.46 3.84
N VAL A 251 6.42 1.65 2.87
CA VAL A 251 5.59 1.35 1.70
C VAL A 251 4.35 0.55 2.10
N LEU A 252 4.49 -0.45 2.96
CA LEU A 252 3.36 -1.30 3.37
C LEU A 252 2.34 -0.50 4.19
N MET A 253 2.78 0.36 5.13
CA MET A 253 1.84 1.24 5.85
C MET A 253 1.19 2.24 4.90
N PHE A 254 1.97 2.87 4.01
CA PHE A 254 1.44 3.80 3.01
C PHE A 254 0.36 3.13 2.12
N LEU A 255 0.61 1.92 1.62
CA LEU A 255 -0.34 1.22 0.76
C LEU A 255 -1.59 0.77 1.54
N SER A 256 -1.46 0.39 2.81
CA SER A 256 -2.61 0.17 3.71
C SER A 256 -3.47 1.43 3.82
N LEU A 257 -2.86 2.60 4.06
CA LEU A 257 -3.55 3.90 4.10
C LEU A 257 -4.22 4.30 2.79
N VAL A 258 -3.69 3.84 1.65
CA VAL A 258 -4.31 4.01 0.33
C VAL A 258 -5.52 3.10 0.14
N GLY A 259 -5.50 1.89 0.70
CA GLY A 259 -6.63 0.94 0.62
C GLY A 259 -6.24 -0.50 0.31
N PHE A 260 -4.95 -0.87 0.41
CA PHE A 260 -4.50 -2.22 0.11
C PHE A 260 -4.78 -3.17 1.28
N ASP A 261 -5.22 -4.38 0.98
CA ASP A 261 -5.20 -5.48 1.95
C ASP A 261 -3.79 -6.09 2.00
N ILE A 262 -3.23 -6.22 3.20
CA ILE A 262 -1.87 -6.69 3.43
C ILE A 262 -1.86 -7.77 4.51
N LEU A 263 -1.35 -8.95 4.16
CA LEU A 263 -1.15 -10.05 5.09
C LEU A 263 0.33 -10.40 5.19
N PHE A 264 0.83 -10.50 6.42
CA PHE A 264 2.16 -10.98 6.71
C PHE A 264 2.11 -12.44 7.14
N PHE A 265 2.83 -13.33 6.46
CA PHE A 265 2.97 -14.73 6.83
C PHE A 265 4.36 -14.96 7.40
N VAL A 266 4.42 -15.21 8.70
CA VAL A 266 5.66 -15.40 9.46
C VAL A 266 5.63 -16.78 10.11
N PRO A 267 5.94 -17.86 9.38
CA PRO A 267 5.83 -19.23 9.90
C PRO A 267 6.73 -19.49 11.11
N THR A 268 7.79 -18.71 11.28
CA THR A 268 8.70 -18.78 12.43
C THR A 268 8.11 -18.20 13.71
N GLY A 269 7.05 -17.38 13.61
CA GLY A 269 6.51 -16.61 14.72
C GLY A 269 7.41 -15.48 15.23
N TYR A 270 8.55 -15.22 14.60
CA TYR A 270 9.47 -14.19 15.07
C TYR A 270 8.86 -12.78 14.98
N ALA A 271 9.24 -11.93 15.93
CA ALA A 271 8.97 -10.49 15.90
C ALA A 271 9.91 -9.83 14.86
N THR A 272 9.54 -9.96 13.58
CA THR A 272 10.34 -9.49 12.44
C THR A 272 9.68 -8.37 11.65
N ILE A 273 8.43 -8.02 11.98
CA ILE A 273 7.61 -7.10 11.17
C ILE A 273 7.30 -5.82 11.96
N GLU A 274 7.26 -5.88 13.28
CA GLU A 274 6.67 -4.88 14.18
C GLU A 274 7.53 -3.63 14.37
N ASN A 275 8.85 -3.73 14.18
CA ASN A 275 9.86 -2.79 14.69
C ASN A 275 9.64 -1.31 14.37
N TYR A 276 8.91 -0.99 13.30
CA TYR A 276 8.72 0.38 12.84
C TYR A 276 7.28 0.89 13.00
N PHE A 277 6.30 0.02 13.23
CA PHE A 277 4.89 0.39 13.22
C PHE A 277 4.43 0.89 14.59
N THR A 278 4.09 2.17 14.68
CA THR A 278 3.76 2.82 15.97
C THR A 278 2.43 2.35 16.56
N LEU A 279 1.46 1.98 15.72
CA LEU A 279 0.16 1.45 16.17
C LEU A 279 0.19 -0.06 16.49
N GLY A 280 1.35 -0.71 16.35
CA GLY A 280 1.45 -2.16 16.37
C GLY A 280 0.86 -2.81 15.12
N ILE A 281 0.75 -4.14 15.14
CA ILE A 281 0.12 -4.94 14.08
C ILE A 281 -0.87 -5.89 14.74
N LEU A 282 -2.04 -6.07 14.12
CA LEU A 282 -2.96 -7.14 14.48
C LEU A 282 -2.27 -8.49 14.20
N GLU A 283 -1.86 -9.18 15.27
CA GLU A 283 -1.19 -10.47 15.17
C GLU A 283 -2.12 -11.63 15.54
N HIS A 284 -2.12 -12.65 14.68
CA HIS A 284 -2.75 -13.93 14.91
C HIS A 284 -1.65 -14.98 15.11
N GLN A 285 -1.50 -15.47 16.34
CA GLN A 285 -0.57 -16.55 16.67
C GLN A 285 -1.26 -17.90 16.47
N MET A 286 -0.80 -18.68 15.49
CA MET A 286 -1.51 -19.83 14.97
C MET A 286 -0.60 -21.06 14.86
N GLY A 287 -1.09 -22.17 15.43
CA GLY A 287 -0.47 -23.48 15.32
C GLY A 287 0.99 -23.51 15.82
N LYS A 288 1.86 -24.19 15.05
CA LYS A 288 3.28 -24.39 15.44
C LYS A 288 4.21 -23.43 14.72
N TYR A 289 5.30 -23.04 15.39
CA TYR A 289 6.38 -22.30 14.75
C TYR A 289 7.27 -23.25 13.94
N VAL A 290 7.56 -22.84 12.71
CA VAL A 290 8.38 -23.61 11.76
C VAL A 290 9.58 -22.76 11.34
N TYR A 291 10.76 -23.24 11.71
CA TYR A 291 12.03 -22.63 11.37
C TYR A 291 12.58 -23.15 10.04
N ASP A 292 13.42 -22.35 9.38
CA ASP A 292 14.11 -22.68 8.13
C ASP A 292 13.18 -23.16 7.00
N ALA A 293 11.93 -22.69 7.01
CA ALA A 293 10.94 -23.05 6.01
C ALA A 293 11.36 -22.49 4.64
N LYS A 294 11.55 -23.38 3.66
CA LYS A 294 11.80 -22.98 2.28
C LYS A 294 10.49 -22.50 1.64
N VAL A 295 10.44 -21.21 1.28
CA VAL A 295 9.31 -20.63 0.57
C VAL A 295 9.28 -21.20 -0.86
N PRO A 296 8.23 -21.93 -1.26
CA PRO A 296 8.14 -22.47 -2.62
C PRO A 296 7.90 -21.36 -3.64
N ASN A 297 8.10 -21.67 -4.92
CA ASN A 297 7.64 -20.78 -5.98
C ASN A 297 6.10 -20.87 -6.09
N ILE A 298 5.40 -19.84 -5.61
CA ILE A 298 3.94 -19.76 -5.65
C ILE A 298 3.49 -19.29 -7.03
N ARG A 299 3.05 -20.24 -7.88
CA ARG A 299 2.54 -19.95 -9.23
C ARG A 299 1.03 -19.67 -9.20
N TYR A 300 0.62 -18.51 -9.71
CA TYR A 300 -0.78 -18.12 -9.89
C TYR A 300 -0.90 -17.24 -11.14
N LYS A 301 -2.13 -17.10 -11.66
CA LYS A 301 -2.40 -16.24 -12.81
C LYS A 301 -2.41 -14.80 -12.30
N GLN A 302 -1.45 -13.98 -12.73
CA GLN A 302 -1.43 -12.54 -12.44
C GLN A 302 -2.13 -11.80 -13.59
N ARG A 303 -2.99 -10.82 -13.27
CA ARG A 303 -3.75 -10.02 -14.24
C ARG A 303 -2.79 -9.12 -15.01
N LEU A 304 -1.94 -8.47 -14.24
CA LEU A 304 -0.78 -7.75 -14.71
C LEU A 304 0.31 -8.79 -14.99
N PHE A 305 0.97 -8.70 -16.15
CA PHE A 305 2.00 -9.62 -16.65
C PHE A 305 1.49 -10.84 -17.45
N LYS A 306 1.22 -10.63 -18.75
CA LYS A 306 1.58 -11.63 -19.76
C LYS A 306 3.11 -11.87 -19.67
N LYS A 307 3.50 -13.16 -19.66
CA LYS A 307 4.87 -13.69 -19.82
C LYS A 307 5.81 -12.75 -20.58
N GLY A 308 6.99 -12.45 -20.00
CA GLY A 308 8.12 -12.00 -20.82
C GLY A 308 9.14 -11.03 -20.22
N ILE A 309 9.22 -10.81 -18.90
CA ILE A 309 10.32 -10.02 -18.33
C ILE A 309 10.83 -10.72 -17.08
N ASN A 310 12.03 -11.30 -17.17
CA ASN A 310 12.87 -11.55 -16.01
C ASN A 310 13.06 -10.21 -15.31
N ILE A 311 12.57 -10.07 -14.08
CA ILE A 311 12.72 -8.82 -13.30
C ILE A 311 14.11 -8.75 -12.64
N TRP A 312 15.09 -9.52 -13.12
CA TRP A 312 16.46 -9.57 -12.59
C TRP A 312 17.53 -9.75 -13.69
N ASP A 313 17.39 -9.07 -14.82
CA ASP A 313 18.51 -8.80 -15.74
C ASP A 313 18.66 -7.29 -15.98
#